data_AF-A0A7Y0DHA6-F1
#
_entry.id   AF-A0A7Y0DHA6-F1
#
_cell.length_a   1.000
_cell.length_b   1.000
_cell.length_c   1.000
_cell.angle_alpha   90.00
_cell.angle_beta   90.00
_cell.angle_gamma   90.00
#
_symmetry.space_group_name_H-M   'P 1'
#
loop_
_entity.id
_entity.type
_entity.pdbx_description
1 polymer ?
#
loop_
_entity_poly.entity_id
_entity_poly.type
_entity_poly.pdbx_seq_one_letter_code
_entity_poly.pdbx_strand_id
1 'polypeptide(L)'
;MTGQTKRSTRQPRLPALGLTWRLFAAVGLVVISGAVTMLVAVLLIAEPAFHAHLTQVQPPLSGPAHAHVDEAFAGAVLIALAAGVVIALGVALFVTWLVARRLAAPVVEASGAAYRVADGDYQTRLRQPGLGPEFDQLTTSFNTMARRLATTERTR
;
A
#
# COMPACT_ATOMS: atom_id res chain seq x y z
N MET A 1 -4.07 -57.80 17.41
CA MET A 1 -4.28 -56.48 18.02
C MET A 1 -3.05 -55.62 17.74
N THR A 2 -3.07 -54.82 16.68
CA THR A 2 -1.94 -53.92 16.33
C THR A 2 -2.51 -52.53 16.05
N GLY A 3 -2.45 -51.67 17.07
CA GLY A 3 -2.87 -50.28 16.99
C GLY A 3 -1.87 -49.47 16.18
N GLN A 4 -2.28 -48.98 15.02
CA GLN A 4 -1.51 -47.99 14.27
C GLN A 4 -1.73 -46.60 14.89
N THR A 5 -0.68 -46.08 15.50
CA THR A 5 -0.57 -44.70 15.96
C THR A 5 -0.41 -43.79 14.74
N LYS A 6 -1.47 -43.04 14.41
CA LYS A 6 -1.50 -42.07 13.32
C LYS A 6 -0.53 -40.92 13.65
N ARG A 7 0.66 -40.93 13.05
CA ARG A 7 1.64 -39.84 13.16
C ARG A 7 1.04 -38.55 12.61
N SER A 8 0.76 -37.59 13.49
CA SER A 8 0.45 -36.21 13.16
C SER A 8 1.67 -35.57 12.50
N THR A 9 1.65 -35.43 11.18
CA THR A 9 2.61 -34.62 10.42
C THR A 9 2.46 -33.15 10.82
N ARG A 10 3.33 -32.66 11.71
CA ARG A 10 3.48 -31.22 11.96
C ARG A 10 4.11 -30.61 10.71
N GLN A 11 3.31 -29.97 9.87
CA GLN A 11 3.82 -29.18 8.76
C GLN A 11 4.62 -27.98 9.31
N PRO A 12 5.84 -27.74 8.82
CA PRO A 12 6.63 -26.58 9.20
C PRO A 12 5.91 -25.31 8.71
N ARG A 13 5.50 -24.46 9.65
CA ARG A 13 4.96 -23.12 9.36
C ARG A 13 6.15 -22.22 9.01
N LEU A 14 6.36 -21.96 7.73
CA LEU A 14 7.26 -20.90 7.29
C LEU A 14 6.78 -19.56 7.88
N PRO A 15 7.69 -18.65 8.28
CA PRO A 15 7.31 -17.36 8.83
C PRO A 15 6.51 -16.58 7.77
N ALA A 16 5.24 -16.32 8.09
CA ALA A 16 4.32 -15.57 7.24
C ALA A 16 4.77 -14.09 7.22
N LEU A 17 5.43 -13.70 6.13
CA LEU A 17 5.88 -12.33 5.88
C LEU A 17 5.14 -11.69 4.69
N GLY A 18 4.10 -12.29 4.14
CA GLY A 18 3.60 -11.94 2.81
C GLY A 18 2.83 -10.62 2.76
N LEU A 19 1.85 -10.42 3.65
CA LEU A 19 1.06 -9.18 3.67
C LEU A 19 1.88 -7.98 4.13
N THR A 20 2.60 -8.13 5.25
CA THR A 20 3.42 -7.05 5.82
C THR A 20 4.51 -6.62 4.85
N TRP A 21 5.22 -7.57 4.22
CA TRP A 21 6.23 -7.24 3.21
C TRP A 21 5.63 -6.62 1.95
N ARG A 22 4.46 -7.08 1.48
CA ARG A 22 3.78 -6.46 0.33
C ARG A 22 3.32 -5.04 0.62
N LEU A 23 2.79 -4.78 1.81
CA LEU A 23 2.42 -3.43 2.24
C LEU A 23 3.67 -2.56 2.35
N PHE A 24 4.74 -3.08 2.96
CA PHE A 24 6.01 -2.37 3.07
C PHE A 24 6.62 -2.07 1.69
N ALA A 25 6.59 -3.03 0.76
CA ALA A 25 7.07 -2.85 -0.61
C ALA A 25 6.20 -1.87 -1.40
N ALA A 26 4.87 -1.92 -1.24
CA ALA A 26 3.96 -0.98 -1.89
C ALA A 26 4.15 0.45 -1.39
N VAL A 27 4.22 0.64 -0.06
CA VAL A 27 4.50 1.95 0.55
C VAL A 27 5.90 2.42 0.18
N GLY A 28 6.90 1.53 0.20
CA GLY A 28 8.26 1.83 -0.21
C GLY A 28 8.36 2.27 -1.68
N LEU A 29 7.66 1.59 -2.59
CA LEU A 29 7.62 1.95 -4.00
C LEU A 29 6.91 3.30 -4.22
N VAL A 30 5.90 3.61 -3.43
CA VAL A 30 5.23 4.92 -3.42
C VAL A 30 6.18 6.02 -2.97
N VAL A 31 6.93 5.79 -1.88
CA VAL A 31 7.95 6.74 -1.38
C VAL A 31 9.05 6.95 -2.43
N ILE A 32 9.53 5.87 -3.04
CA ILE A 32 10.53 5.94 -4.12
C ILE A 32 9.97 6.71 -5.31
N SER A 33 8.74 6.42 -5.74
CA SER A 33 8.10 7.16 -6.84
C SER A 33 8.00 8.64 -6.52
N GLY A 34 7.56 9.01 -5.30
CA GLY A 34 7.49 10.41 -4.87
C GLY A 34 8.86 11.09 -4.84
N ALA A 35 9.88 10.40 -4.32
CA ALA A 35 11.26 10.90 -4.29
C ALA A 35 11.82 11.09 -5.71
N VAL A 36 11.57 10.15 -6.62
CA VAL A 36 11.97 10.23 -8.04
C VAL A 36 11.25 11.39 -8.72
N THR A 37 9.94 11.53 -8.53
CA THR A 37 9.17 12.65 -9.10
C THR A 37 9.71 14.00 -8.61
N MET A 38 10.01 14.13 -7.32
CA MET A 38 10.60 15.34 -6.74
C MET A 38 12.00 15.61 -7.30
N LEU A 39 12.85 14.59 -7.39
CA LEU A 39 14.19 14.69 -7.95
C LEU A 39 14.13 15.14 -9.42
N VAL A 40 13.26 14.54 -10.22
CA VAL A 40 13.06 14.89 -11.63
C VAL A 40 12.54 16.32 -11.77
N ALA A 41 11.58 16.73 -10.93
CA ALA A 41 11.07 18.10 -10.94
C ALA A 41 12.19 19.12 -10.64
N VAL A 42 13.05 18.84 -9.65
CA VAL A 42 14.19 19.71 -9.35
C VAL A 42 15.16 19.77 -10.53
N LEU A 43 15.54 18.64 -11.12
CA LEU A 43 16.48 18.62 -12.25
C LEU A 43 15.93 19.34 -13.49
N LEU A 44 14.67 19.07 -13.85
CA LEU A 44 14.04 19.67 -15.02
C LEU A 44 13.69 21.14 -14.85
N ILE A 45 13.55 21.65 -13.62
CA ILE A 45 13.20 23.05 -13.37
C ILE A 45 14.44 23.88 -13.04
N ALA A 46 15.41 23.32 -12.30
CA ALA A 46 16.62 24.04 -11.91
C ALA A 46 17.52 24.36 -13.11
N GLU A 47 17.73 23.40 -14.01
CA GLU A 47 18.72 23.54 -15.10
C GLU A 47 18.26 24.48 -16.23
N PRO A 48 17.01 24.42 -16.74
CA PRO A 48 16.53 25.37 -17.74
C PRO A 48 16.34 26.79 -17.19
N ALA A 49 15.97 26.93 -15.91
CA ALA A 49 15.90 28.23 -15.26
C ALA A 49 17.29 28.90 -15.20
N PHE A 50 18.33 28.10 -14.96
CA PHE A 50 19.72 28.56 -14.93
C PHE A 50 20.25 28.89 -16.33
N HIS A 51 20.00 28.05 -17.34
CA HIS A 51 20.47 28.27 -18.72
C HIS A 51 19.76 29.43 -19.44
N ALA A 52 18.48 29.64 -19.17
CA ALA A 52 17.76 30.81 -19.67
C ALA A 52 18.33 32.12 -19.10
N HIS A 53 18.87 32.10 -17.87
CA HIS A 53 19.50 33.26 -17.24
C HIS A 53 20.93 33.52 -17.72
N LEU A 54 21.74 32.49 -17.97
CA LEU A 54 23.15 32.66 -18.36
C LEU A 54 23.35 33.21 -19.78
N THR A 55 22.34 33.14 -20.65
CA THR A 55 22.41 33.63 -22.04
C THR A 55 21.96 35.09 -22.21
N GLN A 56 21.40 35.72 -21.17
CA GLN A 56 20.98 37.13 -21.19
C GLN A 56 21.95 38.09 -20.46
N VAL A 57 23.01 37.59 -19.82
CA VAL A 57 23.97 38.44 -19.08
C VAL A 57 25.17 38.82 -19.96
N GLN A 58 25.01 39.91 -20.71
CA GLN A 58 26.07 40.79 -21.24
C GLN A 58 25.37 42.12 -21.59
N PRO A 59 25.41 43.17 -20.73
CA PRO A 59 26.59 43.80 -20.07
C PRO A 59 26.47 43.86 -18.51
N PRO A 60 27.40 44.50 -17.75
CA PRO A 60 27.40 44.50 -16.27
C PRO A 60 26.13 45.14 -15.71
N LEU A 61 25.31 44.33 -15.02
CA LEU A 61 23.98 44.72 -14.59
C LEU A 61 24.03 45.59 -13.33
N SER A 62 23.36 46.74 -13.37
CA SER A 62 23.20 47.65 -12.25
C SER A 62 22.23 47.08 -11.19
N GLY A 63 22.43 47.47 -9.93
CA GLY A 63 21.77 46.94 -8.71
C GLY A 63 20.26 46.57 -8.75
N PRO A 64 19.35 47.27 -9.46
CA PRO A 64 17.93 46.89 -9.50
C PRO A 64 17.60 45.64 -10.32
N ALA A 65 18.53 45.13 -11.15
CA ALA A 65 18.34 43.90 -11.92
C ALA A 65 18.45 42.63 -11.06
N HIS A 66 19.23 42.66 -9.97
CA HIS A 66 19.37 41.52 -9.05
C HIS A 66 18.05 41.19 -8.33
N ALA A 67 17.25 42.20 -7.97
CA ALA A 67 15.99 42.02 -7.26
C ALA A 67 14.91 41.30 -8.11
N HIS A 68 14.90 41.52 -9.43
CA HIS A 68 13.95 40.84 -10.33
C HIS A 68 14.30 39.36 -10.55
N VAL A 69 15.58 39.00 -10.48
CA VAL A 69 16.06 37.62 -10.64
C VAL A 69 15.70 36.79 -9.40
N ASP A 70 15.90 37.35 -8.20
CA ASP A 70 15.56 36.68 -6.95
C ASP A 70 14.04 36.42 -6.84
N GLU A 71 13.21 37.35 -7.31
CA GLU A 71 11.75 37.23 -7.26
C GLU A 71 11.22 36.20 -8.27
N ALA A 72 11.78 36.15 -9.49
CA ALA A 72 11.42 35.15 -10.49
C ALA A 72 11.85 33.72 -10.06
N PHE A 73 13.03 33.59 -9.44
CA PHE A 73 13.51 32.33 -8.89
C PHE A 73 12.62 31.84 -7.73
N ALA A 74 12.25 32.73 -6.81
CA ALA A 74 11.34 32.41 -5.72
C ALA A 74 9.96 31.94 -6.23
N GLY A 75 9.43 32.58 -7.28
CA GLY A 75 8.18 32.16 -7.92
C GLY A 75 8.25 30.77 -8.56
N ALA A 76 9.32 30.48 -9.31
CA ALA A 76 9.53 29.18 -9.93
C ALA A 76 9.65 28.05 -8.88
N VAL A 77 10.38 28.30 -7.79
CA VAL A 77 10.51 27.35 -6.66
C VAL A 77 9.16 27.11 -5.99
N LEU A 78 8.37 28.16 -5.74
CA LEU A 78 7.03 28.01 -5.15
C LEU A 78 6.09 27.18 -6.02
N ILE A 79 6.08 27.40 -7.34
CA ILE A 79 5.26 26.61 -8.28
C ILE A 79 5.72 25.14 -8.30
N ALA A 80 7.03 24.90 -8.35
CA ALA A 80 7.60 23.56 -8.32
C ALA A 80 7.22 22.81 -7.03
N LEU A 81 7.32 23.47 -5.88
CA LEU A 81 6.92 22.92 -4.59
C LEU A 81 5.40 22.64 -4.54
N ALA A 82 4.58 23.59 -4.99
CA ALA A 82 3.12 23.42 -5.03
C ALA A 82 2.72 22.22 -5.90
N ALA A 83 3.30 22.10 -7.11
CA ALA A 83 3.06 20.97 -8.00
C ALA A 83 3.51 19.64 -7.37
N GLY A 84 4.69 19.60 -6.75
CA GLY A 84 5.21 18.43 -6.05
C GLY A 84 4.30 17.97 -4.91
N VAL A 85 3.81 18.92 -4.08
CA VAL A 85 2.87 18.63 -2.98
C VAL A 85 1.55 18.08 -3.50
N VAL A 86 0.97 18.68 -4.56
CA VAL A 86 -0.29 18.21 -5.15
C VAL A 86 -0.16 16.78 -5.68
N ILE A 87 0.92 16.48 -6.40
CA ILE A 87 1.18 15.13 -6.92
C ILE A 87 1.37 14.13 -5.78
N ALA A 88 2.16 14.48 -4.77
CA ALA A 88 2.41 13.62 -3.61
C ALA A 88 1.10 13.30 -2.85
N LEU A 89 0.23 14.31 -2.64
CA LEU A 89 -1.09 14.12 -2.03
C LEU A 89 -1.97 13.21 -2.88
N GLY A 90 -2.00 13.41 -4.20
CA GLY A 90 -2.78 12.56 -5.12
C GLY A 90 -2.36 11.10 -5.06
N VAL A 91 -1.05 10.83 -5.09
CA VAL A 91 -0.50 9.46 -4.98
C VAL A 91 -0.83 8.87 -3.60
N ALA A 92 -0.63 9.62 -2.52
CA ALA A 92 -0.93 9.15 -1.17
C ALA A 92 -2.42 8.78 -1.00
N LEU A 93 -3.34 9.63 -1.47
CA LEU A 93 -4.77 9.36 -1.44
C LEU A 93 -5.16 8.13 -2.26
N PHE A 94 -4.61 7.99 -3.47
CA PHE A 94 -4.86 6.85 -4.33
C PHE A 94 -4.41 5.53 -3.68
N VAL A 95 -3.22 5.51 -3.07
CA VAL A 95 -2.67 4.33 -2.39
C VAL A 95 -3.49 4.00 -1.14
N THR A 96 -3.82 4.99 -0.30
CA THR A 96 -4.67 4.79 0.88
C THR A 96 -6.03 4.22 0.46
N TRP A 97 -6.65 4.76 -0.59
CA TRP A 97 -7.91 4.26 -1.11
C TRP A 97 -7.81 2.82 -1.63
N LEU A 98 -6.75 2.50 -2.38
CA LEU A 98 -6.52 1.16 -2.92
C LEU A 98 -6.34 0.13 -1.79
N VAL A 99 -5.54 0.47 -0.77
CA VAL A 99 -5.29 -0.38 0.40
C VAL A 99 -6.57 -0.57 1.21
N ALA A 100 -7.30 0.51 1.49
CA ALA A 100 -8.58 0.45 2.21
C ALA A 100 -9.57 -0.47 1.47
N ARG A 101 -9.73 -0.31 0.16
CA ARG A 101 -10.63 -1.14 -0.65
C ARG A 101 -10.19 -2.60 -0.69
N ARG A 102 -8.89 -2.87 -0.81
CA ARG A 102 -8.30 -4.22 -0.80
C ARG A 102 -8.51 -4.95 0.52
N LEU A 103 -8.45 -4.25 1.65
CA LEU A 103 -8.60 -4.85 2.99
C LEU A 103 -10.06 -4.94 3.44
N ALA A 104 -10.89 -3.94 3.11
CA ALA A 104 -12.28 -3.90 3.55
C ALA A 104 -13.11 -5.06 2.98
N ALA A 105 -12.95 -5.39 1.70
CA ALA A 105 -13.74 -6.45 1.07
C ALA A 105 -13.62 -7.83 1.76
N PRO A 106 -12.40 -8.38 2.00
CA PRO A 106 -12.27 -9.66 2.70
C PRO A 106 -12.66 -9.60 4.17
N VAL A 107 -12.51 -8.44 4.84
CA VAL A 107 -12.98 -8.27 6.22
C VAL A 107 -14.51 -8.33 6.28
N VAL A 108 -15.20 -7.69 5.35
CA VAL A 108 -16.68 -7.73 5.26
C VAL A 108 -17.16 -9.14 4.88
N GLU A 109 -16.45 -9.85 4.00
CA GLU A 109 -16.77 -11.25 3.70
C GLU A 109 -16.59 -12.15 4.94
N ALA A 110 -15.49 -11.97 5.67
CA ALA A 110 -15.21 -12.68 6.92
C ALA A 110 -16.26 -12.43 7.99
N SER A 111 -16.66 -11.18 8.19
CA SER A 111 -17.69 -10.82 9.18
C SER A 111 -19.06 -11.39 8.81
N GLY A 112 -19.45 -11.30 7.53
CA GLY A 112 -20.70 -11.88 7.04
C GLY A 112 -20.72 -13.41 7.15
N ALA A 113 -19.59 -14.07 6.89
CA ALA A 113 -19.49 -15.52 7.06
C ALA A 113 -19.58 -15.93 8.52
N ALA A 114 -18.92 -15.20 9.42
CA ALA A 114 -19.01 -15.43 10.87
C ALA A 114 -20.45 -15.27 11.37
N TYR A 115 -21.16 -14.25 10.89
CA TYR A 115 -22.57 -14.04 11.22
C TYR A 115 -23.45 -15.24 10.79
N ARG A 116 -23.30 -15.73 9.56
CA ARG A 116 -24.06 -16.91 9.08
C ARG A 116 -23.77 -18.17 9.90
N VAL A 117 -22.51 -18.38 10.29
CA VAL A 117 -22.13 -19.51 11.16
C VAL A 117 -22.76 -19.37 12.55
N ALA A 118 -22.85 -18.15 13.09
CA ALA A 118 -23.52 -17.87 14.36
C ALA A 118 -25.04 -18.08 14.29
N ASP A 119 -25.63 -17.85 13.11
CA ASP A 119 -27.06 -18.09 12.81
C ASP A 119 -27.38 -19.56 12.51
N GLY A 120 -26.39 -20.46 12.62
CA GLY A 120 -26.55 -21.91 12.46
C GLY A 120 -26.20 -22.47 11.08
N ASP A 121 -25.85 -21.62 10.10
CA ASP A 121 -25.34 -22.10 8.81
C ASP A 121 -23.84 -22.47 8.90
N TYR A 122 -23.59 -23.67 9.41
CA TYR A 122 -22.25 -24.23 9.52
C TYR A 122 -21.67 -24.72 8.18
N GLN A 123 -22.40 -24.62 7.06
CA GLN A 123 -21.88 -24.94 5.73
C GLN A 123 -21.16 -23.76 5.09
N THR A 124 -21.33 -22.55 5.62
CA THR A 124 -20.60 -21.36 5.18
C THR A 124 -19.08 -21.56 5.23
N ARG A 125 -18.40 -21.17 4.14
CA ARG A 125 -16.94 -21.20 3.99
C ARG A 125 -16.44 -19.86 3.49
N LEU A 126 -15.26 -19.47 3.95
CA LEU A 126 -14.50 -18.36 3.37
C LEU A 126 -13.71 -18.83 2.16
N ARG A 127 -13.75 -18.03 1.10
CA ARG A 127 -12.88 -18.18 -0.07
C ARG A 127 -11.51 -17.58 0.27
N GLN A 128 -10.46 -18.12 -0.33
CA GLN A 128 -9.11 -17.58 -0.16
C GLN A 128 -9.02 -16.27 -0.95
N PRO A 129 -8.81 -15.12 -0.29
CA PRO A 129 -8.82 -13.83 -0.98
C PRO A 129 -7.50 -13.53 -1.73
N GLY A 130 -6.49 -14.41 -1.64
CA GLY A 130 -5.20 -14.22 -2.33
C GLY A 130 -4.41 -13.01 -1.82
N LEU A 131 -4.64 -12.61 -0.56
CA LEU A 131 -3.99 -11.45 0.06
C LEU A 131 -2.65 -11.78 0.73
N GLY A 132 -2.32 -13.07 0.84
CA GLY A 132 -1.08 -13.52 1.44
C GLY A 132 -1.32 -14.58 2.51
N PRO A 133 -0.23 -15.16 3.04
CA PRO A 133 -0.27 -16.28 3.96
C PRO A 133 -1.07 -15.99 5.24
N GLU A 134 -1.12 -14.73 5.68
CA GLU A 134 -1.86 -14.30 6.86
C GLU A 134 -3.38 -14.44 6.66
N PHE A 135 -3.91 -13.98 5.52
CA PHE A 135 -5.33 -14.15 5.17
C PHE A 135 -5.67 -15.59 4.80
N ASP A 136 -4.73 -16.34 4.21
CA ASP A 136 -4.92 -17.76 3.93
C ASP A 136 -4.98 -18.57 5.23
N GLN A 137 -4.18 -18.21 6.22
CA GLN A 137 -4.22 -18.81 7.56
C GLN A 137 -5.53 -18.49 8.28
N LEU A 138 -6.01 -17.25 8.18
CA LEU A 138 -7.32 -16.84 8.70
C LEU A 138 -8.45 -17.66 8.06
N THR A 139 -8.46 -17.75 6.73
CA THR A 139 -9.43 -18.52 5.95
C THR A 139 -9.43 -20.00 6.36
N THR A 140 -8.24 -20.59 6.50
CA THR A 140 -8.06 -21.99 6.92
C THR A 140 -8.58 -22.22 8.34
N SER A 141 -8.29 -21.30 9.26
CA SER A 141 -8.72 -21.40 10.65
C SER A 141 -10.24 -21.27 10.78
N PHE A 142 -10.83 -20.31 10.07
CA PHE A 142 -12.28 -20.13 10.00
C PHE A 142 -12.99 -21.37 9.44
N ASN A 143 -12.53 -21.88 8.29
CA ASN A 143 -13.13 -23.06 7.66
C ASN A 143 -12.98 -24.33 8.52
N THR A 144 -11.91 -24.42 9.33
CA THR A 144 -11.72 -25.50 10.29
C THR A 144 -12.70 -25.38 11.45
N MET A 145 -12.90 -24.18 11.99
CA MET A 145 -13.88 -23.90 13.04
C MET A 145 -15.30 -24.27 12.58
N ALA A 146 -15.75 -23.74 11.44
CA ALA A 146 -17.09 -24.00 10.90
C ALA A 146 -17.34 -25.50 10.66
N ARG A 147 -16.32 -26.24 10.21
CA ARG A 147 -16.40 -27.70 10.04
C ARG A 147 -16.56 -28.44 11.36
N ARG A 148 -15.84 -28.04 12.41
CA ARG A 148 -15.97 -28.64 13.74
C ARG A 148 -17.37 -28.43 14.32
N LEU A 149 -17.89 -27.20 14.21
CA LEU A 149 -19.27 -26.88 14.61
C LEU A 149 -20.29 -27.74 13.85
N ALA A 150 -20.15 -27.87 12.52
CA ALA A 150 -21.03 -28.70 11.70
C ALA A 150 -21.01 -30.20 12.07
N THR A 151 -19.89 -30.70 12.61
CA THR A 151 -19.78 -32.09 13.08
C THR A 151 -20.43 -32.24 14.45
N THR A 152 -20.19 -31.32 15.38
CA THR A 152 -20.80 -31.36 16.71
C THR A 152 -22.32 -31.26 16.64
N GLU A 153 -22.86 -30.40 15.78
CA GLU A 153 -24.32 -30.29 15.62
C GLU A 153 -24.95 -31.57 15.06
N ARG A 154 -24.29 -32.25 14.10
CA ARG A 154 -24.79 -33.53 13.57
C ARG A 154 -24.83 -34.66 14.61
N THR A 155 -24.10 -34.52 15.71
CA THR A 155 -24.04 -35.52 16.78
C THR A 155 -24.96 -35.21 17.95
N ARG A 156 -25.59 -34.03 17.98
CA ARG A 156 -26.65 -33.68 18.92
C ARG A 156 -28.01 -34.06 18.33
#